data_AF-A0A8C3UWT2-F1
#
_entry.id   AF-A0A8C3UWT2-F1
#
_cell.length_a   1.000
_cell.length_b   1.000
_cell.length_c   1.000
_cell.angle_alpha   90.00
_cell.angle_beta   90.00
_cell.angle_gamma   90.00
#
_symmetry.space_group_name_H-M   'P 1'
#
loop_
_entity.id
_entity.type
_entity.pdbx_description
1 polymer ?
#
loop_
_entity_poly.entity_id
_entity_poly.type
_entity_poly.pdbx_seq_one_letter_code
_entity_poly.pdbx_strand_id
1 'polypeptide(L)'
;FSASSKDLAMQIGASEVRGNGPSGICLSYLLSGYTPYFKRHCLHPHPILQRKLEEAPEVSVLDQDLEYLSEGLEGRSHNPVALLFDTLQRPDTDFGGTAESVLTWWHEPDRAIPHLVLGRNAPGGAWHSIEGSMITLSRGEWMGLPDLPFKEWLKQKRR
;
A
#
# COMPACT_ATOMS: atom_id res chain seq x y z
N PHE A 1 -7.15 -15.04 -33.82
CA PHE A 1 -6.21 -13.98 -33.44
C PHE A 1 -6.10 -13.95 -31.92
N SER A 2 -5.11 -14.63 -31.35
CA SER A 2 -4.81 -14.58 -29.92
C SER A 2 -3.55 -13.73 -29.77
N ALA A 3 -3.70 -12.41 -29.70
CA ALA A 3 -2.59 -11.55 -29.30
C ALA A 3 -2.25 -11.91 -27.85
N SER A 4 -0.97 -12.19 -27.57
CA SER A 4 -0.52 -12.44 -26.21
C SER A 4 -0.69 -11.17 -25.38
N SER A 5 -0.96 -11.27 -24.08
CA SER A 5 -1.10 -10.08 -23.23
C SER A 5 0.15 -9.18 -23.25
N LYS A 6 1.31 -9.75 -23.57
CA LYS A 6 2.55 -9.01 -23.83
C LYS A 6 2.49 -8.15 -25.11
N ASP A 7 1.84 -8.66 -26.14
CA ASP A 7 1.67 -7.94 -27.42
C ASP A 7 0.74 -6.75 -27.24
N LEU A 8 -0.31 -6.92 -26.42
CA LEU A 8 -1.22 -5.83 -26.07
C LEU A 8 -0.52 -4.75 -25.25
N ALA A 9 0.26 -5.12 -24.22
CA ALA A 9 1.01 -4.18 -23.40
C ALA A 9 2.05 -3.39 -24.21
N MET A 10 2.77 -4.04 -25.13
CA MET A 10 3.69 -3.36 -26.06
C MET A 10 2.97 -2.44 -27.04
N GLN A 11 1.79 -2.81 -27.54
CA GLN A 11 1.01 -1.97 -28.46
C GLN A 11 0.52 -0.66 -27.82
N ILE A 12 0.23 -0.68 -26.52
CA ILE A 12 -0.27 0.49 -25.78
C ILE A 12 0.84 1.23 -25.00
N GLY A 13 2.09 0.76 -25.06
CA GLY A 13 3.22 1.34 -24.32
C GLY A 13 3.10 1.21 -22.80
N ALA A 14 2.40 0.18 -22.30
CA ALA A 14 2.09 0.02 -20.88
C ALA A 14 2.93 -1.04 -20.18
N SER A 15 3.13 -0.87 -18.87
CA SER A 15 3.78 -1.85 -17.99
C SER A 15 2.83 -3.00 -17.63
N GLU A 16 3.32 -4.24 -17.55
CA GLU A 16 2.52 -5.41 -17.19
C GLU A 16 2.64 -5.72 -15.69
N VAL A 17 1.52 -5.67 -14.95
CA VAL A 17 1.45 -6.15 -13.56
C VAL A 17 0.86 -7.56 -13.55
N ARG A 18 1.67 -8.54 -13.12
CA ARG A 18 1.26 -9.95 -13.02
C ARG A 18 0.71 -10.27 -11.63
N GLY A 19 -0.58 -10.54 -11.58
CA GLY A 19 -1.33 -10.85 -10.38
C GLY A 19 -2.28 -9.71 -10.04
N ASN A 20 -3.57 -10.03 -9.87
CA ASN A 20 -4.61 -9.11 -9.43
C ASN A 20 -5.00 -9.32 -7.95
N GLY A 21 -4.05 -9.82 -7.16
CA GLY A 21 -4.18 -9.91 -5.71
C GLY A 21 -3.89 -8.58 -5.02
N PRO A 22 -3.80 -8.56 -3.67
CA PRO A 22 -3.63 -7.34 -2.89
C PRO A 22 -2.40 -6.53 -3.26
N SER A 23 -1.26 -7.22 -3.44
CA SER A 23 -0.01 -6.60 -3.86
C SER A 23 -0.11 -6.00 -5.26
N GLY A 24 -0.74 -6.70 -6.20
CA GLY A 24 -0.95 -6.22 -7.57
C GLY A 24 -1.88 -5.02 -7.64
N ILE A 25 -2.95 -4.99 -6.84
CA ILE A 25 -3.86 -3.85 -6.74
C ILE A 25 -3.16 -2.66 -6.05
N CYS A 26 -2.39 -2.90 -4.99
CA CYS A 26 -1.60 -1.86 -4.32
C CYS A 26 -0.59 -1.22 -5.28
N LEU A 27 0.16 -2.05 -6.04
CA LEU A 27 1.08 -1.57 -7.06
C LEU A 27 0.35 -0.81 -8.17
N SER A 28 -0.79 -1.32 -8.64
CA SER A 28 -1.60 -0.64 -9.65
C SER A 28 -2.09 0.73 -9.19
N TYR A 29 -2.48 0.86 -7.92
CA TYR A 29 -2.87 2.14 -7.33
C TYR A 29 -1.71 3.14 -7.38
N LEU A 30 -0.51 2.73 -6.97
CA LEU A 30 0.70 3.54 -7.06
C LEU A 30 1.01 3.95 -8.51
N LEU A 31 1.02 3.00 -9.44
CA LEU A 31 1.28 3.24 -10.85
C LEU A 31 0.20 4.10 -11.53
N SER A 32 -1.00 4.19 -10.94
CA SER A 32 -2.07 5.08 -11.41
C SER A 32 -1.83 6.55 -11.02
N GLY A 33 -0.70 6.87 -10.38
CA GLY A 33 -0.32 8.22 -9.97
C GLY A 33 -0.67 8.54 -8.52
N TYR A 34 -1.17 7.60 -7.73
CA TYR A 34 -1.40 7.84 -6.31
C TYR A 34 -0.12 7.69 -5.51
N THR A 35 0.35 8.79 -4.94
CA THR A 35 1.66 8.90 -4.33
C THR A 35 1.51 9.11 -2.82
N PRO A 36 2.27 8.39 -1.97
CA PRO A 36 2.13 8.47 -0.52
C PRO A 36 2.91 9.65 0.06
N TYR A 37 2.25 10.38 0.94
CA TYR A 37 2.81 11.49 1.72
C TYR A 37 2.58 11.25 3.20
N PHE A 38 3.45 11.83 4.02
CA PHE A 38 3.19 11.89 5.46
C PHE A 38 2.04 12.86 5.73
N LYS A 39 1.04 12.42 6.49
CA LYS A 39 -0.15 13.21 6.80
C LYS A 39 0.22 14.38 7.71
N ARG A 40 -0.05 15.61 7.25
CA ARG A 40 0.15 16.82 8.05
C ARG A 40 -0.63 16.75 9.37
N HIS A 41 -0.04 17.28 10.43
CA HIS A 41 -0.60 17.30 11.79
C HIS A 41 -0.88 15.91 12.40
N CYS A 42 -0.30 14.86 11.83
CA CYS A 42 -0.32 13.52 12.41
C CYS A 42 0.95 13.29 13.24
N LEU A 43 0.82 12.50 14.31
CA LEU A 43 1.94 12.12 15.16
C LEU A 43 2.17 10.62 15.04
N HIS A 44 3.36 10.25 14.59
CA HIS A 44 3.86 8.90 14.59
C HIS A 44 4.35 8.53 16.01
N PRO A 45 4.03 7.34 16.54
CA PRO A 45 4.41 6.93 17.90
C PRO A 45 5.93 6.80 18.08
N HIS A 46 6.67 6.53 17.01
CA HIS A 46 8.14 6.51 17.03
C HIS A 46 8.70 7.94 16.86
N PRO A 47 9.26 8.58 17.90
CA PRO A 47 9.63 10.00 17.87
C PRO A 47 10.81 10.32 16.95
N ILE A 48 11.73 9.37 16.74
CA ILE A 48 12.84 9.57 15.79
C ILE A 48 12.30 9.59 14.36
N LEU A 49 11.56 8.55 13.95
CA LEU A 49 10.90 8.51 12.63
C LEU A 49 9.99 9.73 12.41
N GLN A 50 9.23 10.17 13.41
CA GLN A 50 8.45 11.41 13.33
C GLN A 50 9.30 12.60 12.90
N ARG A 51 10.43 12.83 13.58
CA ARG A 51 11.34 13.95 13.25
C ARG A 51 11.88 13.84 11.83
N LYS A 52 12.29 12.64 11.42
CA LYS A 52 12.80 12.40 10.05
C LYS A 52 11.76 12.74 8.99
N LEU A 53 10.49 12.34 9.20
CA LEU A 53 9.39 12.64 8.28
C LEU A 53 9.05 14.14 8.24
N GLU A 54 9.23 14.84 9.37
CA GLU A 54 9.00 16.29 9.49
C GLU A 54 10.09 17.15 8.82
N GLU A 55 11.23 16.57 8.44
CA GLU A 55 12.27 17.28 7.69
C GLU A 55 11.83 17.63 6.26
N ALA A 56 10.96 16.80 5.66
CA ALA A 56 10.48 16.98 4.28
C ALA A 56 9.00 16.59 4.10
N PRO A 57 8.05 17.23 4.80
CA PRO A 57 6.63 16.84 4.79
C PRO A 57 5.93 17.07 3.44
N GLU A 58 6.51 17.93 2.58
CA GLU A 58 6.00 18.26 1.25
C GLU A 58 6.56 17.34 0.15
N VAL A 59 7.47 16.43 0.49
CA VAL A 59 8.06 15.47 -0.43
C VAL A 59 7.38 14.12 -0.20
N SER A 60 7.03 13.42 -1.28
CA SER A 60 6.49 12.06 -1.15
C SER A 60 7.48 11.19 -0.40
N VAL A 61 6.97 10.28 0.45
CA VAL A 61 7.79 9.28 1.11
C VAL A 61 8.63 8.48 0.11
N LEU A 62 8.13 8.26 -1.11
CA LEU A 62 8.85 7.52 -2.16
C LEU A 62 10.06 8.27 -2.73
N ASP A 63 10.07 9.59 -2.65
CA ASP A 63 11.17 10.41 -3.18
C ASP A 63 12.11 10.92 -2.07
N GLN A 64 11.87 10.52 -0.83
CA GLN A 64 12.76 10.76 0.30
C GLN A 64 13.82 9.65 0.39
N ASP A 65 14.82 9.85 1.24
CA ASP A 65 15.82 8.83 1.54
C ASP A 65 15.21 7.70 2.37
N LEU A 66 14.80 6.62 1.68
CA LEU A 66 14.19 5.46 2.31
C LEU A 66 15.13 4.72 3.25
N GLU A 67 16.44 4.74 2.99
CA GLU A 67 17.43 4.11 3.88
C GLU A 67 17.47 4.87 5.19
N TYR A 68 17.63 6.20 5.11
CA TYR A 68 17.59 7.09 6.26
C TYR A 68 16.28 6.97 7.05
N LEU A 69 15.13 7.00 6.37
CA LEU A 69 13.83 6.86 7.04
C LEU A 69 13.67 5.50 7.75
N SER A 70 14.30 4.44 7.21
CA SER A 70 14.17 3.09 7.76
C SER A 70 15.15 2.77 8.90
N GLU A 71 16.17 3.59 9.12
CA GLU A 71 17.18 3.32 10.15
C GLU A 71 16.56 3.18 11.55
N GLY A 72 16.93 2.10 12.25
CA GLY A 72 16.49 1.84 13.62
C GLY A 72 15.05 1.33 13.74
N LEU A 73 14.37 1.07 12.62
CA LEU A 73 13.08 0.39 12.65
C LEU A 73 13.27 -1.12 12.89
N GLU A 74 12.50 -1.66 13.81
CA GLU A 74 12.46 -3.09 14.13
C GLU A 74 11.06 -3.64 13.83
N GLY A 75 10.98 -4.90 13.40
CA GLY A 75 9.70 -5.56 13.15
C GLY A 75 9.85 -6.92 12.49
N ARG A 76 8.74 -7.42 11.91
CA ARG A 76 8.65 -8.79 11.38
C ARG A 76 9.31 -9.01 10.02
N SER A 77 9.64 -7.95 9.30
CA SER A 77 10.28 -8.02 7.97
C SER A 77 11.77 -7.72 8.07
N HIS A 78 12.59 -8.42 7.30
CA HIS A 78 14.02 -8.08 7.13
C HIS A 78 14.24 -7.04 6.03
N ASN A 79 13.19 -6.64 5.29
CA ASN A 79 13.27 -5.59 4.30
C ASN A 79 12.97 -4.23 4.96
N PRO A 80 13.94 -3.29 5.01
CA PRO A 80 13.79 -2.01 5.71
C PRO A 80 12.68 -1.14 5.11
N VAL A 81 12.53 -1.14 3.79
CA VAL A 81 11.46 -0.38 3.11
C VAL A 81 10.09 -0.97 3.44
N ALA A 82 9.98 -2.31 3.49
CA ALA A 82 8.73 -2.95 3.90
C ALA A 82 8.38 -2.61 5.36
N LEU A 83 9.37 -2.63 6.27
CA LEU A 83 9.19 -2.21 7.66
C LEU A 83 8.74 -0.75 7.75
N LEU A 84 9.36 0.15 6.98
CA LEU A 84 8.98 1.55 6.93
C LEU A 84 7.51 1.69 6.50
N PHE A 85 7.10 1.09 5.38
CA PHE A 85 5.71 1.19 4.94
C PHE A 85 4.73 0.52 5.90
N ASP A 86 5.09 -0.57 6.55
CA ASP A 86 4.26 -1.21 7.57
C ASP A 86 4.06 -0.29 8.79
N THR A 87 5.14 0.34 9.28
CA THR A 87 5.09 1.28 10.41
C THR A 87 4.30 2.55 10.09
N LEU A 88 4.41 3.07 8.86
CA LEU A 88 3.64 4.25 8.44
C LEU A 88 2.16 3.94 8.18
N GLN A 89 1.87 2.82 7.53
CA GLN A 89 0.51 2.43 7.19
C GLN A 89 -0.27 1.99 8.42
N ARG A 90 0.39 1.38 9.41
CA ARG A 90 -0.20 0.92 10.67
C ARG A 90 0.80 0.99 11.83
N PRO A 91 0.96 2.17 12.44
CA PRO A 91 1.89 2.34 13.54
C PRO A 91 1.56 1.41 14.72
N ASP A 92 2.61 0.89 15.37
CA ASP A 92 2.55 0.01 16.55
C ASP A 92 1.72 -1.28 16.42
N THR A 93 1.45 -1.73 15.19
CA THR A 93 0.64 -2.93 14.95
C THR A 93 1.20 -4.17 15.65
N ASP A 94 2.52 -4.32 15.64
CA ASP A 94 3.22 -5.46 16.25
C ASP A 94 3.14 -5.43 17.79
N PHE A 95 2.87 -4.26 18.38
CA PHE A 95 2.65 -4.05 19.81
C PHE A 95 1.17 -4.02 20.20
N GLY A 96 0.27 -4.36 19.26
CA GLY A 96 -1.18 -4.36 19.49
C GLY A 96 -1.85 -2.98 19.41
N GLY A 97 -1.12 -1.96 18.93
CA GLY A 97 -1.64 -0.62 18.70
C GLY A 97 -2.82 -0.59 17.71
N THR A 98 -3.61 0.47 17.80
CA THR A 98 -4.76 0.72 16.90
C THR A 98 -4.65 2.08 16.21
N ALA A 99 -3.42 2.61 16.08
CA ALA A 99 -3.18 3.87 15.42
C ALA A 99 -3.65 3.81 13.96
N GLU A 100 -4.24 4.90 13.48
CA GLU A 100 -4.58 5.04 12.06
C GLU A 100 -3.31 5.23 11.23
N SER A 101 -3.44 5.03 9.92
CA SER A 101 -2.36 5.32 8.98
C SER A 101 -1.94 6.78 9.08
N VAL A 102 -0.63 6.99 9.19
CA VAL A 102 -0.02 8.33 9.09
C VAL A 102 0.28 8.71 7.64
N LEU A 103 -0.08 7.86 6.69
CA LEU A 103 0.00 8.18 5.26
C LEU A 103 -1.29 8.86 4.78
N THR A 104 -1.12 9.70 3.77
CA THR A 104 -2.18 10.18 2.88
C THR A 104 -1.72 9.96 1.43
N TRP A 105 -2.66 9.73 0.52
CA TRP A 105 -2.37 9.42 -0.87
C TRP A 105 -2.86 10.55 -1.76
N TRP A 106 -1.96 11.16 -2.53
CA TRP A 106 -2.30 12.24 -3.43
C TRP A 106 -2.26 11.75 -4.87
N HIS A 107 -3.27 12.09 -5.65
CA HIS A 107 -3.33 11.73 -7.05
C HIS A 107 -2.55 12.74 -7.88
N GLU A 108 -1.44 12.28 -8.47
CA GLU A 108 -0.54 13.03 -9.33
C GLU A 108 -0.53 12.40 -10.73
N PRO A 109 -1.37 12.89 -11.67
CA PRO A 109 -1.49 12.31 -13.01
C PRO A 109 -0.17 12.26 -13.79
N ASP A 110 0.73 13.21 -13.55
CA ASP A 110 2.04 13.28 -14.22
C ASP A 110 2.98 12.14 -13.79
N ARG A 111 2.71 11.49 -12.66
CA ARG A 111 3.41 10.29 -12.19
C ARG A 111 2.77 8.99 -12.68
N ALA A 112 1.61 9.06 -13.34
CA ALA A 112 0.91 7.87 -13.78
C ALA A 112 1.71 7.15 -14.86
N ILE A 113 1.94 5.87 -14.64
CA ILE A 113 2.55 4.96 -15.61
C ILE A 113 1.42 4.12 -16.19
N PRO A 114 1.11 4.23 -17.50
CA PRO A 114 0.15 3.35 -18.15
C PRO A 114 0.50 1.88 -17.86
N HIS A 115 -0.44 1.12 -17.32
CA HIS A 115 -0.20 -0.27 -16.95
C HIS A 115 -1.46 -1.13 -17.11
N LEU A 116 -1.24 -2.44 -17.26
CA LEU A 116 -2.29 -3.43 -17.34
C LEU A 116 -2.12 -4.45 -16.21
N VAL A 117 -3.16 -4.62 -15.40
CA VAL A 117 -3.19 -5.64 -14.33
C VAL A 117 -3.82 -6.90 -14.88
N LEU A 118 -3.07 -8.00 -14.83
CA LEU A 118 -3.51 -9.30 -15.32
C LEU A 118 -3.62 -10.28 -14.16
N GLY A 119 -4.73 -10.99 -14.08
CA GLY A 119 -4.96 -12.01 -13.07
C GLY A 119 -5.78 -13.16 -13.62
N ARG A 120 -5.62 -14.34 -13.03
CA ARG A 120 -6.36 -15.55 -13.42
C ARG A 120 -7.75 -15.63 -12.78
N ASN A 121 -7.95 -14.93 -11.66
CA ASN A 121 -9.15 -15.00 -10.83
C ASN A 121 -9.81 -13.62 -10.74
N ALA A 122 -10.88 -13.48 -9.96
CA ALA A 122 -11.51 -12.19 -9.70
C ALA A 122 -10.56 -11.20 -8.96
N PRO A 123 -10.74 -9.87 -9.14
CA PRO A 123 -9.91 -8.85 -8.49
C PRO A 123 -9.89 -8.95 -6.96
N GLY A 124 -8.70 -9.03 -6.36
CA GLY A 124 -8.50 -9.33 -4.95
C GLY A 124 -7.78 -10.67 -4.76
N GLY A 125 -7.75 -11.52 -5.80
CA GLY A 125 -6.95 -12.74 -5.83
C GLY A 125 -7.25 -13.65 -4.63
N ALA A 126 -6.23 -13.90 -3.80
CA ALA A 126 -6.36 -14.75 -2.61
C ALA A 126 -7.43 -14.28 -1.62
N TRP A 127 -7.77 -12.98 -1.59
CA TRP A 127 -8.86 -12.49 -0.74
C TRP A 127 -10.23 -13.09 -1.07
N HIS A 128 -10.46 -13.52 -2.32
CA HIS A 128 -11.70 -14.24 -2.69
C HIS A 128 -11.76 -15.66 -2.13
N SER A 129 -10.61 -16.22 -1.75
CA SER A 129 -10.47 -17.59 -1.25
C SER A 129 -10.55 -17.66 0.27
N ILE A 130 -10.63 -16.51 0.96
CA ILE A 130 -10.76 -16.43 2.40
C ILE A 130 -12.25 -16.58 2.75
N GLU A 131 -12.65 -17.78 3.15
CA GLU A 131 -13.99 -18.01 3.70
C GLU A 131 -14.18 -17.27 5.03
N GLY A 132 -15.39 -16.78 5.32
CA GLY A 132 -15.67 -16.02 6.55
C GLY A 132 -15.49 -16.83 7.85
N SER A 133 -15.39 -18.15 7.75
CA SER A 133 -15.08 -19.09 8.83
C SER A 133 -13.58 -19.30 9.07
N MET A 134 -12.73 -18.80 8.18
CA MET A 134 -11.29 -19.00 8.22
C MET A 134 -10.69 -18.17 9.37
N ILE A 135 -10.14 -18.85 10.37
CA ILE A 135 -9.43 -18.22 11.48
C ILE A 135 -8.05 -17.78 10.98
N THR A 136 -7.87 -16.49 10.76
CA THR A 136 -6.59 -15.91 10.39
C THR A 136 -5.82 -15.47 11.63
N LEU A 137 -4.50 -15.75 11.68
CA LEU A 137 -3.63 -15.20 12.73
C LEU A 137 -3.49 -13.67 12.63
N SER A 138 -3.70 -13.11 11.44
CA SER A 138 -3.79 -11.66 11.21
C SER A 138 -5.16 -11.12 11.61
N ARG A 139 -5.23 -9.96 12.25
CA ARG A 139 -6.50 -9.27 12.48
C ARG A 139 -7.06 -8.85 11.11
N GLY A 140 -8.31 -9.17 10.78
CA GLY A 140 -8.92 -8.82 9.48
C GLY A 140 -8.86 -7.32 9.16
N GLU A 141 -8.76 -6.48 10.19
CA GLU A 141 -8.47 -5.05 10.09
C GLU A 141 -7.19 -4.74 9.28
N TRP A 142 -6.24 -5.68 9.15
CA TRP A 142 -4.97 -5.56 8.43
C TRP A 142 -5.11 -5.62 6.91
N MET A 143 -6.26 -6.07 6.39
CA MET A 143 -6.53 -6.22 4.96
C MET A 143 -7.04 -4.92 4.32
N GLY A 144 -6.19 -3.90 4.21
CA GLY A 144 -6.54 -2.63 3.57
C GLY A 144 -5.82 -2.43 2.24
N LEU A 145 -6.45 -1.73 1.31
CA LEU A 145 -5.75 -1.12 0.18
C LEU A 145 -5.26 0.28 0.59
N PRO A 146 -4.26 0.83 -0.10
CA PRO A 146 -3.93 2.26 -0.02
C PRO A 146 -5.20 3.12 -0.07
N ASP A 147 -5.32 4.04 0.88
CA ASP A 147 -6.45 4.97 1.02
C ASP A 147 -7.86 4.33 1.15
N LEU A 148 -7.94 3.01 1.35
CA LEU A 148 -9.21 2.30 1.56
C LEU A 148 -9.11 1.36 2.78
N PRO A 149 -9.30 1.90 4.00
CA PRO A 149 -9.32 1.09 5.21
C PRO A 149 -10.48 0.09 5.18
N PHE A 150 -10.18 -1.18 5.46
CA PHE A 150 -11.15 -2.27 5.45
C PHE A 150 -12.38 -2.01 6.33
N LYS A 151 -12.15 -1.43 7.52
CA LYS A 151 -13.19 -1.08 8.48
C LYS A 151 -14.21 -0.10 7.92
N GLU A 152 -13.75 0.90 7.16
CA GLU A 152 -14.64 1.89 6.54
C GLU A 152 -15.42 1.27 5.38
N TRP A 153 -14.78 0.42 4.58
CA TRP A 153 -15.47 -0.35 3.54
C TRP A 153 -16.57 -1.27 4.11
N LEU A 154 -16.30 -1.99 5.19
CA LEU A 154 -17.28 -2.86 5.86
C LEU A 154 -18.50 -2.07 6.37
N LYS A 155 -18.30 -0.87 6.91
CA LYS A 155 -19.41 0.00 7.35
C LYS A 155 -20.31 0.40 6.19
N GLN A 156 -19.74 0.67 5.01
CA GLN A 156 -20.50 1.03 3.80
C GLN A 156 -21.29 -0.15 3.22
N LYS A 157 -20.75 -1.38 3.32
CA LYS A 157 -21.39 -2.61 2.82
C LYS A 157 -22.47 -3.21 3.73
N ARG A 158 -22.56 -2.75 4.98
CA ARG A 158 -23.59 -3.17 5.96
C ARG A 158 -24.89 -2.35 5.88
N ARG A 159 -25.02 -1.46 4.89
CA ARG A 159 -26.26 -0.76 4.52
C ARG A 159 -26.82 -1.35 3.24
#